data_AF-A0A060S461-F1
#
_entry.id   AF-A0A060S461-F1
#
_cell.length_a   1.000
_cell.length_b   1.000
_cell.length_c   1.000
_cell.angle_alpha   90.00
_cell.angle_beta   90.00
_cell.angle_gamma   90.00
#
_symmetry.space_group_name_H-M   'P 1'
#
loop_
_entity.id
_entity.type
_entity.pdbx_description
1 polymer ?
#
loop_
_entity_poly.entity_id
_entity_poly.type
_entity_poly.pdbx_seq_one_letter_code
_entity_poly.pdbx_strand_id
1 'polypeptide(L)'
;MSSARFAPLTRVLVFSWRTTLTSGIFHNSPRISVPTFASETVFTLLTYAFSISNLARAVVHSLGRYESERGISDTERKAKDERLTFAVTLLSKAAGVYEYVGKECLAEWERERSRVVSVGMSCPRPPDLSREVVIGLSKMALADAQNLAIRKLLSKAAFESTVSPGPPLPKSHPSPALVAKLHLECASLYSSARSLVKTPGASKSSSKHRMKLSFGKDRSHQDTGPEETGEEAAPELRRYLADEIALHNALAHKWLGVDAGEHGGTSEGGVAVGFLAWAKKELEELRGGSSSGGVMDNEREKEMRERRRARVQDELESTNTFLVGYKRMNDTMSFQPVPPQAELQAMIPAGLLAVNVKPYTKPTPAFGPGSVEYVRRQAEELEPLNAESEADGHSSSQTAPNSTSKSYAGSEAYY
;
A
#
# COMPACT_ATOMS: atom_id res chain seq x y z
N MET A 1 -48.08 40.50 -9.65
CA MET A 1 -46.62 40.53 -9.83
C MET A 1 -46.01 39.40 -9.00
N SER A 2 -45.77 38.26 -9.64
CA SER A 2 -45.17 37.08 -9.00
C SER A 2 -43.66 37.24 -9.02
N SER A 3 -43.05 37.35 -7.85
CA SER A 3 -41.59 37.38 -7.69
C SER A 3 -41.06 35.96 -7.91
N ALA A 4 -40.69 35.66 -9.16
CA ALA A 4 -39.93 34.47 -9.50
C ALA A 4 -38.54 34.61 -8.87
N ARG A 5 -38.33 33.93 -7.74
CA ARG A 5 -36.99 33.73 -7.17
C ARG A 5 -36.19 32.95 -8.20
N PHE A 6 -35.21 33.60 -8.81
CA PHE A 6 -34.13 32.92 -9.51
C PHE A 6 -33.40 32.05 -8.47
N ALA A 7 -33.72 30.76 -8.44
CA ALA A 7 -32.83 29.78 -7.82
C ALA A 7 -31.55 29.75 -8.67
N PRO A 8 -30.35 29.98 -8.10
CA PRO A 8 -29.14 29.70 -8.84
C PRO A 8 -29.14 28.20 -9.15
N LEU A 9 -29.26 27.85 -10.42
CA LEU A 9 -28.94 26.51 -10.93
C LEU A 9 -27.43 26.32 -10.79
N THR A 10 -26.92 26.17 -9.56
CA THR A 10 -25.64 25.50 -9.35
C THR A 10 -25.85 24.06 -9.76
N ARG A 11 -25.58 23.76 -11.05
CA ARG A 11 -25.58 22.40 -11.58
C ARG A 11 -24.66 21.57 -10.69
N VAL A 12 -25.23 20.67 -9.90
CA VAL A 12 -24.45 19.71 -9.11
C VAL A 12 -23.77 18.79 -10.11
N LEU A 13 -22.43 18.86 -10.17
CA LEU A 13 -21.65 17.97 -11.02
C LEU A 13 -21.73 16.56 -10.44
N VAL A 14 -22.15 15.60 -11.27
CA VAL A 14 -22.24 14.19 -10.90
C VAL A 14 -21.15 13.43 -11.63
N PHE A 15 -20.25 12.80 -10.88
CA PHE A 15 -19.16 11.99 -11.41
C PHE A 15 -19.52 10.51 -11.30
N SER A 16 -19.16 9.71 -12.30
CA SER A 16 -19.47 8.29 -12.35
C SER A 16 -18.20 7.45 -12.38
N TRP A 17 -18.00 6.66 -11.32
CA TRP A 17 -16.80 5.83 -11.12
C TRP A 17 -17.17 4.37 -10.89
N ARG A 18 -16.27 3.46 -11.26
CA ARG A 18 -16.36 2.05 -10.85
C ARG A 18 -15.60 1.89 -9.53
N THR A 19 -16.22 1.22 -8.57
CA THR A 19 -15.57 0.83 -7.33
C THR A 19 -14.49 -0.22 -7.60
N THR A 20 -13.33 -0.06 -6.98
CA THR A 20 -12.18 -0.96 -7.17
C THR A 20 -12.05 -2.02 -6.08
N LEU A 21 -12.69 -1.78 -4.93
CA LEU A 21 -12.56 -2.62 -3.72
C LEU A 21 -13.84 -3.36 -3.34
N THR A 22 -14.93 -3.21 -4.10
CA THR A 22 -16.15 -3.99 -3.94
C THR A 22 -16.19 -5.12 -4.97
N SER A 23 -16.51 -6.33 -4.52
CA SER A 23 -16.72 -7.48 -5.43
C SER A 23 -18.17 -7.51 -5.88
N GLY A 24 -18.42 -7.24 -7.16
CA GLY A 24 -19.72 -7.51 -7.81
C GLY A 24 -19.82 -8.97 -8.28
N ILE A 25 -21.04 -9.46 -8.46
CA ILE A 25 -21.29 -10.75 -9.12
C ILE A 25 -20.71 -10.64 -10.55
N PHE A 26 -19.84 -11.58 -10.95
CA PHE A 26 -19.12 -11.61 -12.24
C PHE A 26 -18.00 -10.56 -12.44
N HIS A 27 -17.35 -10.05 -11.39
CA HIS A 27 -16.25 -9.07 -11.47
C HIS A 27 -16.60 -7.76 -12.20
N ASN A 28 -17.88 -7.47 -12.42
CA ASN A 28 -18.34 -6.22 -12.99
C ASN A 28 -18.72 -5.29 -11.84
N SER A 29 -17.74 -4.59 -11.28
CA SER A 29 -17.99 -3.65 -10.19
C SER A 29 -18.95 -2.54 -10.66
N PRO A 30 -20.03 -2.26 -9.92
CA PRO A 30 -21.06 -1.33 -10.35
C PRO A 30 -20.47 0.07 -10.52
N ARG A 31 -21.00 0.81 -11.48
CA ARG A 31 -20.75 2.25 -11.55
C ARG A 31 -21.59 2.94 -10.49
N ILE A 32 -20.95 3.73 -9.67
CA ILE A 32 -21.59 4.60 -8.69
C ILE A 32 -21.55 6.04 -9.18
N SER A 33 -22.60 6.79 -8.90
CA SER A 33 -22.68 8.22 -9.18
C SER A 33 -22.48 8.99 -7.88
N VAL A 34 -21.43 9.80 -7.80
CA VAL A 34 -21.09 10.58 -6.62
C VAL A 34 -21.13 12.06 -6.96
N PRO A 35 -22.07 12.84 -6.39
CA PRO A 35 -22.31 14.22 -6.77
C PRO A 35 -21.38 15.22 -6.04
N THR A 36 -20.06 14.96 -6.02
CA THR A 36 -19.08 15.83 -5.34
C THR A 36 -17.78 15.96 -6.14
N PHE A 37 -17.19 17.15 -6.20
CA PHE A 37 -15.89 17.35 -6.86
C PHE A 37 -14.75 16.70 -6.08
N ALA A 38 -14.84 16.65 -4.75
CA ALA A 38 -13.89 15.91 -3.93
C ALA A 38 -13.84 14.42 -4.30
N SER A 39 -14.95 13.81 -4.72
CA SER A 39 -14.95 12.41 -5.16
C SER A 39 -14.11 12.19 -6.41
N GLU A 40 -14.20 13.09 -7.40
CA GLU A 40 -13.39 13.05 -8.61
C GLU A 40 -11.89 13.10 -8.28
N THR A 41 -11.52 13.99 -7.36
CA THR A 41 -10.13 14.12 -6.89
C THR A 41 -9.65 12.84 -6.21
N VAL A 42 -10.46 12.28 -5.29
CA VAL A 42 -10.14 11.04 -4.57
C VAL A 42 -9.95 9.88 -5.56
N PHE A 43 -10.93 9.64 -6.45
CA PHE A 43 -10.86 8.52 -7.39
C PHE A 43 -9.73 8.67 -8.41
N THR A 44 -9.42 9.89 -8.86
CA THR A 44 -8.27 10.16 -9.73
C THR A 44 -6.95 9.81 -9.02
N LEU A 45 -6.78 10.24 -7.76
CA LEU A 45 -5.58 9.95 -6.99
C LEU A 45 -5.46 8.45 -6.65
N LEU A 46 -6.57 7.79 -6.33
CA LEU A 46 -6.60 6.33 -6.14
C LEU A 46 -6.19 5.60 -7.42
N THR A 47 -6.73 6.01 -8.57
CA THR A 47 -6.37 5.45 -9.87
C THR A 47 -4.88 5.63 -10.18
N TYR A 48 -4.32 6.80 -9.87
CA TYR A 48 -2.89 7.06 -9.97
C TYR A 48 -2.05 6.17 -9.04
N ALA A 49 -2.47 5.98 -7.79
CA ALA A 49 -1.80 5.08 -6.88
C ALA A 49 -1.85 3.61 -7.37
N PHE A 50 -2.99 3.15 -7.87
CA PHE A 50 -3.15 1.82 -8.45
C PHE A 50 -2.29 1.62 -9.69
N SER A 51 -2.21 2.61 -10.58
CA SER A 51 -1.40 2.51 -11.80
C SER A 51 0.09 2.38 -11.47
N ILE A 52 0.58 3.14 -10.48
CA ILE A 52 1.96 3.03 -9.98
C ILE A 52 2.20 1.66 -9.33
N SER A 53 1.27 1.17 -8.49
CA SER A 53 1.38 -0.16 -7.89
C SER A 53 1.40 -1.27 -8.96
N ASN A 54 0.59 -1.14 -10.00
CA ASN A 54 0.54 -2.09 -11.11
C ASN A 54 1.82 -2.03 -11.96
N LEU A 55 2.37 -0.84 -12.21
CA LEU A 55 3.66 -0.69 -12.88
C LEU A 55 4.79 -1.35 -12.07
N ALA A 56 4.82 -1.15 -10.75
CA ALA A 56 5.80 -1.82 -9.89
C ALA A 56 5.69 -3.34 -10.00
N ARG A 57 4.47 -3.89 -9.97
CA ARG A 57 4.23 -5.34 -10.16
C ARG A 57 4.65 -5.83 -11.53
N ALA A 58 4.39 -5.07 -12.60
CA ALA A 58 4.81 -5.41 -13.96
C ALA A 58 6.34 -5.45 -14.08
N VAL A 59 7.03 -4.46 -13.49
CA VAL A 59 8.50 -4.45 -13.42
C VAL A 59 9.00 -5.69 -12.69
N VAL A 60 8.53 -5.96 -11.48
CA VAL A 60 8.94 -7.13 -10.68
C VAL A 60 8.65 -8.44 -11.42
N HIS A 61 7.51 -8.52 -12.09
CA HIS A 61 7.15 -9.69 -12.87
C HIS A 61 8.15 -9.95 -14.01
N SER A 62 8.54 -8.90 -14.73
CA SER A 62 9.52 -9.01 -15.82
C SER A 62 10.92 -9.41 -15.37
N LEU A 63 11.26 -9.22 -14.09
CA LEU A 63 12.56 -9.61 -13.53
C LEU A 63 12.67 -11.11 -13.27
N GLY A 64 11.55 -11.86 -13.22
CA GLY A 64 11.57 -13.28 -12.91
C GLY A 64 12.24 -13.56 -11.57
N ARG A 65 13.04 -14.62 -11.49
CA ARG A 65 13.87 -15.01 -10.32
C ARG A 65 15.35 -14.97 -10.66
N TYR A 66 15.78 -13.81 -11.14
CA TYR A 66 17.15 -13.63 -11.63
C TYR A 66 18.23 -13.89 -10.59
N GLU A 67 17.93 -13.71 -9.31
CA GLU A 67 18.82 -14.02 -8.20
C GLU A 67 19.11 -15.53 -8.06
N SER A 68 18.35 -16.40 -8.72
CA SER A 68 18.57 -17.85 -8.73
C SER A 68 19.08 -18.38 -10.08
N GLU A 69 19.36 -17.49 -11.05
CA GLU A 69 19.88 -17.86 -12.36
C GLU A 69 21.38 -18.14 -12.28
N ARG A 70 21.80 -19.41 -12.39
CA ARG A 70 23.22 -19.82 -12.28
C ARG A 70 24.16 -19.16 -13.30
N GLY A 71 23.64 -18.69 -14.43
CA GLY A 71 24.41 -18.10 -15.53
C GLY A 71 24.43 -16.58 -15.57
N ILE A 72 23.81 -15.89 -14.60
CA ILE A 72 23.72 -14.43 -14.64
C ILE A 72 25.09 -13.78 -14.36
N SER A 73 25.46 -12.78 -15.17
CA SER A 73 26.65 -11.97 -14.91
C SER A 73 26.42 -10.99 -13.74
N ASP A 74 27.47 -10.58 -13.03
CA ASP A 74 27.34 -9.60 -11.94
C ASP A 74 26.78 -8.25 -12.45
N THR A 75 27.17 -7.84 -13.67
CA THR A 75 26.66 -6.63 -14.32
C THR A 75 25.15 -6.73 -14.60
N GLU A 76 24.69 -7.87 -15.15
CA GLU A 76 23.27 -8.08 -15.41
C GLU A 76 22.46 -8.17 -14.11
N ARG A 77 22.98 -8.86 -13.09
CA ARG A 77 22.34 -8.94 -11.76
C ARG A 77 22.18 -7.55 -11.14
N LYS A 78 23.22 -6.72 -11.17
CA LYS A 78 23.16 -5.33 -10.68
C LYS A 78 22.14 -4.48 -11.45
N ALA A 79 22.06 -4.62 -12.77
CA ALA A 79 21.05 -3.93 -13.57
C ALA A 79 19.62 -4.37 -13.21
N LYS A 80 19.41 -5.66 -12.90
CA LYS A 80 18.12 -6.18 -12.40
C LYS A 80 17.83 -5.68 -10.96
N ASP A 81 18.84 -5.57 -10.09
CA ASP A 81 18.72 -4.96 -8.76
C ASP A 81 18.31 -3.47 -8.81
N GLU A 82 18.78 -2.73 -9.82
CA GLU A 82 18.37 -1.34 -10.06
C GLU A 82 16.89 -1.23 -10.45
N ARG A 83 16.42 -2.13 -11.33
CA ARG A 83 14.99 -2.23 -11.69
C ARG A 83 14.13 -2.61 -10.48
N LEU A 84 14.63 -3.49 -9.62
CA LEU A 84 13.96 -3.84 -8.36
C LEU A 84 13.88 -2.61 -7.42
N THR A 85 14.95 -1.81 -7.34
CA THR A 85 14.98 -0.55 -6.60
C THR A 85 13.98 0.48 -7.14
N PHE A 86 13.82 0.53 -8.45
CA PHE A 86 12.80 1.37 -9.09
C PHE A 86 11.39 0.94 -8.68
N ALA A 87 11.08 -0.36 -8.67
CA ALA A 87 9.80 -0.89 -8.21
C ALA A 87 9.53 -0.55 -6.72
N VAL A 88 10.55 -0.66 -5.85
CA VAL A 88 10.47 -0.20 -4.45
C VAL A 88 10.07 1.28 -4.38
N THR A 89 10.71 2.13 -5.18
CA THR A 89 10.40 3.56 -5.23
C THR A 89 8.97 3.85 -5.68
N LEU A 90 8.47 3.11 -6.69
CA LEU A 90 7.09 3.23 -7.14
C LEU A 90 6.11 2.88 -6.01
N LEU A 91 6.33 1.79 -5.29
CA LEU A 91 5.46 1.38 -4.18
C LEU A 91 5.51 2.36 -3.01
N SER A 92 6.68 2.90 -2.65
CA SER A 92 6.79 3.96 -1.63
C SER A 92 6.05 5.24 -2.02
N LYS A 93 6.02 5.58 -3.33
CA LYS A 93 5.21 6.70 -3.84
C LYS A 93 3.72 6.40 -3.76
N ALA A 94 3.29 5.20 -4.19
CA ALA A 94 1.90 4.79 -4.09
C ALA A 94 1.40 4.82 -2.63
N ALA A 95 2.21 4.33 -1.68
CA ALA A 95 1.92 4.40 -0.25
C ALA A 95 1.65 5.85 0.20
N GLY A 96 2.43 6.81 -0.28
CA GLY A 96 2.26 8.22 0.05
C GLY A 96 1.04 8.86 -0.59
N VAL A 97 0.66 8.46 -1.80
CA VAL A 97 -0.59 8.90 -2.43
C VAL A 97 -1.79 8.37 -1.64
N TYR A 98 -1.82 7.08 -1.29
CA TYR A 98 -2.88 6.53 -0.45
C TYR A 98 -2.94 7.24 0.92
N GLU A 99 -1.79 7.48 1.56
CA GLU A 99 -1.75 8.18 2.84
C GLU A 99 -2.31 9.61 2.74
N TYR A 100 -1.93 10.33 1.69
CA TYR A 100 -2.44 11.66 1.40
C TYR A 100 -3.96 11.67 1.18
N VAL A 101 -4.48 10.74 0.37
CA VAL A 101 -5.93 10.60 0.16
C VAL A 101 -6.65 10.30 1.48
N GLY A 102 -6.13 9.35 2.26
CA GLY A 102 -6.73 8.91 3.53
C GLY A 102 -6.73 9.99 4.62
N LYS A 103 -5.69 10.81 4.69
CA LYS A 103 -5.56 11.86 5.72
C LYS A 103 -6.22 13.17 5.33
N GLU A 104 -6.09 13.60 4.08
CA GLU A 104 -6.46 14.95 3.64
C GLU A 104 -7.74 14.93 2.79
N CYS A 105 -7.76 14.18 1.69
CA CYS A 105 -8.86 14.25 0.72
C CYS A 105 -10.18 13.70 1.26
N LEU A 106 -10.16 12.62 2.04
CA LEU A 106 -11.40 12.03 2.56
C LEU A 106 -12.08 12.90 3.62
N ALA A 107 -11.32 13.71 4.36
CA ALA A 107 -11.91 14.68 5.29
C ALA A 107 -12.67 15.79 4.55
N GLU A 108 -12.12 16.26 3.43
CA GLU A 108 -12.79 17.21 2.53
C GLU A 108 -14.03 16.60 1.88
N TRP A 109 -13.92 15.36 1.39
CA TRP A 109 -15.03 14.62 0.80
C TRP A 109 -16.19 14.41 1.79
N GLU A 110 -15.94 14.04 3.05
CA GLU A 110 -17.00 13.84 4.04
C GLU A 110 -17.77 15.15 4.33
N ARG A 111 -17.07 16.29 4.30
CA ARG A 111 -17.67 17.63 4.43
C ARG A 111 -18.58 17.95 3.24
N GLU A 112 -18.16 17.64 2.03
CA GLU A 112 -18.98 17.79 0.82
C GLU A 112 -20.19 16.86 0.81
N ARG A 113 -19.98 15.58 1.16
CA ARG A 113 -21.04 14.58 1.29
C ARG A 113 -22.11 15.03 2.27
N SER A 114 -21.72 15.54 3.44
CA SER A 114 -22.66 16.05 4.45
C SER A 114 -23.57 17.16 3.90
N ARG A 115 -23.03 18.06 3.08
CA ARG A 115 -23.81 19.13 2.42
C ARG A 115 -24.78 18.56 1.38
N VAL A 116 -24.31 17.64 0.53
CA VAL A 116 -25.14 16.98 -0.49
C VAL A 116 -26.30 16.24 0.16
N VAL A 117 -26.03 15.45 1.19
CA VAL A 117 -27.04 14.68 1.92
C VAL A 117 -28.05 15.60 2.62
N SER A 118 -27.61 16.73 3.19
CA SER A 118 -28.53 17.70 3.82
C SER A 118 -29.54 18.35 2.85
N VAL A 119 -29.26 18.33 1.54
CA VAL A 119 -30.16 18.83 0.49
C VAL A 119 -31.02 17.68 -0.10
N GLY A 120 -30.97 16.49 0.51
CA GLY A 120 -31.78 15.34 0.11
C GLY A 120 -31.23 14.56 -1.09
N MET A 121 -29.99 14.82 -1.51
CA MET A 121 -29.34 14.04 -2.58
C MET A 121 -28.66 12.79 -2.01
N SER A 122 -28.85 11.65 -2.67
CA SER A 122 -28.13 10.41 -2.33
C SER A 122 -26.65 10.54 -2.67
N CYS A 123 -25.78 10.08 -1.76
CA CYS A 123 -24.33 10.06 -1.96
C CYS A 123 -23.74 8.76 -1.38
N PRO A 124 -23.49 7.74 -2.22
CA PRO A 124 -23.03 6.44 -1.75
C PRO A 124 -21.64 6.52 -1.10
N ARG A 125 -21.35 5.56 -0.22
CA ARG A 125 -20.06 5.41 0.50
C ARG A 125 -19.46 4.02 0.26
N PRO A 126 -18.82 3.80 -0.90
CA PRO A 126 -18.07 2.57 -1.13
C PRO A 126 -16.84 2.48 -0.21
N PRO A 127 -16.24 1.29 -0.04
CA PRO A 127 -15.00 1.10 0.70
C PRO A 127 -13.84 1.91 0.14
N ASP A 128 -13.84 2.23 -1.15
CA ASP A 128 -12.88 3.12 -1.81
C ASP A 128 -12.83 4.53 -1.15
N LEU A 129 -13.92 4.97 -0.52
CA LEU A 129 -14.05 6.24 0.18
C LEU A 129 -13.99 6.08 1.72
N SER A 130 -13.52 4.94 2.23
CA SER A 130 -13.20 4.74 3.65
C SER A 130 -11.75 5.11 3.94
N ARG A 131 -11.56 5.95 4.97
CA ARG A 131 -10.24 6.33 5.46
C ARG A 131 -9.44 5.12 5.92
N GLU A 132 -10.08 4.21 6.64
CA GLU A 132 -9.45 3.01 7.16
C GLU A 132 -8.95 2.13 6.02
N VAL A 133 -9.80 1.88 5.02
CA VAL A 133 -9.44 1.08 3.84
C VAL A 133 -8.27 1.71 3.08
N VAL A 134 -8.32 3.01 2.80
CA VAL A 134 -7.27 3.71 2.04
C VAL A 134 -5.94 3.75 2.83
N ILE A 135 -5.97 3.98 4.14
CA ILE A 135 -4.76 3.88 4.99
C ILE A 135 -4.26 2.44 5.06
N GLY A 136 -5.16 1.46 5.02
CA GLY A 136 -4.80 0.05 4.87
C GLY A 136 -4.04 -0.23 3.56
N LEU A 137 -4.48 0.33 2.44
CA LEU A 137 -3.78 0.25 1.15
C LEU A 137 -2.40 0.91 1.20
N SER A 138 -2.27 2.04 1.90
CA SER A 138 -0.97 2.69 2.14
C SER A 138 0.01 1.75 2.85
N LYS A 139 -0.42 1.13 3.96
CA LYS A 139 0.41 0.17 4.72
C LYS A 139 0.75 -1.07 3.91
N MET A 140 -0.20 -1.59 3.12
CA MET A 140 0.04 -2.71 2.21
C MET A 140 1.09 -2.36 1.15
N ALA A 141 0.99 -1.19 0.52
CA ALA A 141 1.96 -0.76 -0.49
C ALA A 141 3.37 -0.58 0.12
N LEU A 142 3.46 -0.09 1.36
CA LEU A 142 4.73 0.01 2.07
C LEU A 142 5.31 -1.38 2.41
N ALA A 143 4.47 -2.33 2.82
CA ALA A 143 4.88 -3.71 3.07
C ALA A 143 5.37 -4.41 1.80
N ASP A 144 4.65 -4.24 0.67
CA ASP A 144 5.08 -4.71 -0.65
C ASP A 144 6.47 -4.12 -0.99
N ALA A 145 6.69 -2.81 -0.76
CA ALA A 145 7.97 -2.14 -0.99
C ALA A 145 9.09 -2.73 -0.11
N GLN A 146 8.79 -3.00 1.16
CA GLN A 146 9.77 -3.57 2.08
C GLN A 146 10.15 -5.00 1.67
N ASN A 147 9.18 -5.82 1.26
CA ASN A 147 9.43 -7.17 0.76
C ASN A 147 10.38 -7.16 -0.45
N LEU A 148 10.20 -6.23 -1.40
CA LEU A 148 11.13 -6.08 -2.53
C LEU A 148 12.51 -5.58 -2.10
N ALA A 149 12.59 -4.73 -1.08
CA ALA A 149 13.87 -4.28 -0.52
C ALA A 149 14.63 -5.45 0.13
N ILE A 150 13.94 -6.36 0.83
CA ILE A 150 14.53 -7.59 1.36
C ILE A 150 15.04 -8.48 0.22
N ARG A 151 14.23 -8.68 -0.82
CA ARG A 151 14.64 -9.44 -2.03
C ARG A 151 15.91 -8.87 -2.64
N LYS A 152 16.01 -7.54 -2.79
CA LYS A 152 17.22 -6.87 -3.28
C LYS A 152 18.41 -7.12 -2.36
N LEU A 153 18.22 -6.94 -1.04
CA LEU A 153 19.27 -7.13 -0.04
C LEU A 153 19.88 -8.54 -0.11
N LEU A 154 19.04 -9.54 -0.38
CA LEU A 154 19.44 -10.94 -0.46
C LEU A 154 19.93 -11.37 -1.85
N SER A 155 19.88 -10.51 -2.89
CA SER A 155 20.05 -10.97 -4.28
C SER A 155 21.41 -11.60 -4.55
N LYS A 156 22.49 -11.04 -4.00
CA LYS A 156 23.85 -11.59 -4.15
C LYS A 156 24.00 -12.91 -3.40
N ALA A 157 23.51 -12.98 -2.16
CA ALA A 157 23.61 -14.17 -1.34
C ALA A 157 22.76 -15.33 -1.90
N ALA A 158 21.56 -15.02 -2.40
CA ALA A 158 20.70 -15.98 -3.07
C ALA A 158 21.38 -16.59 -4.30
N PHE A 159 22.08 -15.79 -5.10
CA PHE A 159 22.86 -16.28 -6.24
C PHE A 159 23.98 -17.24 -5.80
N GLU A 160 24.77 -16.86 -4.80
CA GLU A 160 25.85 -17.70 -4.27
C GLU A 160 25.31 -19.02 -3.65
N SER A 161 24.15 -18.98 -3.00
CA SER A 161 23.48 -20.17 -2.46
C SER A 161 22.96 -21.15 -3.52
N THR A 162 22.87 -20.77 -4.80
CA THR A 162 22.52 -21.73 -5.87
C THR A 162 23.63 -22.76 -6.13
N VAL A 163 24.85 -22.44 -5.69
CA VAL A 163 26.06 -23.29 -5.81
C VAL A 163 26.26 -24.11 -4.54
N SER A 164 26.06 -23.49 -3.37
CA SER A 164 26.20 -24.13 -2.05
C SER A 164 24.97 -23.83 -1.19
N PRO A 165 23.89 -24.64 -1.31
CA PRO A 165 22.68 -24.42 -0.52
C PRO A 165 22.86 -24.91 0.93
N GLY A 166 22.26 -24.17 1.87
CA GLY A 166 22.29 -24.50 3.29
C GLY A 166 23.45 -23.84 4.06
N PRO A 167 23.69 -24.27 5.31
CA PRO A 167 24.76 -23.72 6.13
C PRO A 167 26.15 -24.24 5.72
N PRO A 168 27.22 -23.44 5.88
CA PRO A 168 27.20 -22.07 6.38
C PRO A 168 26.70 -21.07 5.32
N LEU A 169 26.22 -19.91 5.78
CA LEU A 169 25.80 -18.86 4.87
C LEU A 169 26.98 -18.31 4.03
N PRO A 170 26.71 -17.84 2.79
CA PRO A 170 27.74 -17.17 2.01
C PRO A 170 28.17 -15.87 2.67
N LYS A 171 29.44 -15.48 2.50
CA LYS A 171 30.01 -14.24 3.08
C LYS A 171 29.32 -12.96 2.62
N SER A 172 28.62 -13.01 1.49
CA SER A 172 27.84 -11.90 0.97
C SER A 172 26.48 -11.72 1.66
N HIS A 173 26.05 -12.68 2.47
CA HIS A 173 24.77 -12.64 3.15
C HIS A 173 24.76 -11.52 4.21
N PRO A 174 23.71 -10.68 4.26
CA PRO A 174 23.52 -9.74 5.36
C PRO A 174 23.34 -10.48 6.69
N SER A 175 23.33 -9.79 7.83
CA SER A 175 23.00 -10.45 9.11
C SER A 175 21.62 -11.15 9.04
N PRO A 176 21.49 -12.45 9.37
CA PRO A 176 20.20 -13.15 9.42
C PRO A 176 19.24 -12.51 10.43
N ALA A 177 19.74 -12.08 11.60
CA ALA A 177 18.95 -11.29 12.55
C ALA A 177 18.34 -10.02 11.91
N LEU A 178 19.09 -9.31 11.06
CA LEU A 178 18.57 -8.15 10.33
C LEU A 178 17.42 -8.57 9.41
N VAL A 179 17.60 -9.63 8.62
CA VAL A 179 16.58 -10.13 7.69
C VAL A 179 15.31 -10.57 8.42
N ALA A 180 15.45 -11.23 9.57
CA ALA A 180 14.34 -11.60 10.44
C ALA A 180 13.52 -10.37 10.87
N LYS A 181 14.20 -9.33 11.38
CA LYS A 181 13.54 -8.07 11.79
C LYS A 181 12.83 -7.37 10.63
N LEU A 182 13.41 -7.40 9.42
CA LEU A 182 12.76 -6.83 8.24
C LEU A 182 11.46 -7.56 7.87
N HIS A 183 11.43 -8.89 8.00
CA HIS A 183 10.21 -9.68 7.76
C HIS A 183 9.16 -9.52 8.87
N LEU A 184 9.57 -9.40 10.14
CA LEU A 184 8.66 -9.09 11.25
C LEU A 184 7.93 -7.76 11.01
N GLU A 185 8.64 -6.76 10.50
CA GLU A 185 8.03 -5.48 10.15
C GLU A 185 7.08 -5.60 8.95
N CYS A 186 7.42 -6.39 7.91
CA CYS A 186 6.47 -6.69 6.84
C CYS A 186 5.16 -7.30 7.40
N ALA A 187 5.27 -8.30 8.27
CA ALA A 187 4.11 -8.94 8.88
C ALA A 187 3.29 -7.94 9.72
N SER A 188 3.95 -7.06 10.48
CA SER A 188 3.31 -5.97 11.24
C SER A 188 2.54 -5.00 10.34
N LEU A 189 3.13 -4.57 9.23
CA LEU A 189 2.50 -3.68 8.26
C LEU A 189 1.29 -4.33 7.58
N TYR A 190 1.39 -5.58 7.12
CA TYR A 190 0.26 -6.31 6.54
C TYR A 190 -0.84 -6.59 7.58
N SER A 191 -0.48 -6.92 8.82
CA SER A 191 -1.44 -7.11 9.92
C SER A 191 -2.22 -5.82 10.20
N SER A 192 -1.50 -4.70 10.24
CA SER A 192 -2.08 -3.37 10.36
C SER A 192 -2.97 -3.00 9.17
N ALA A 193 -2.58 -3.36 7.93
CA ALA A 193 -3.41 -3.15 6.76
C ALA A 193 -4.70 -3.98 6.84
N ARG A 194 -4.59 -5.25 7.26
CA ARG A 194 -5.72 -6.18 7.38
C ARG A 194 -6.71 -5.74 8.44
N SER A 195 -6.25 -5.24 9.59
CA SER A 195 -7.15 -4.74 10.64
C SER A 195 -7.95 -3.53 10.17
N LEU A 196 -7.29 -2.61 9.45
CA LEU A 196 -7.93 -1.42 8.89
C LEU A 196 -8.97 -1.78 7.82
N VAL A 197 -8.62 -2.65 6.88
CA VAL A 197 -9.53 -3.08 5.79
C VAL A 197 -10.73 -3.88 6.32
N LYS A 198 -10.58 -4.54 7.48
CA LYS A 198 -11.67 -5.25 8.17
C LYS A 198 -12.58 -4.36 9.00
N THR A 199 -12.23 -3.10 9.23
CA THR A 199 -13.05 -2.19 10.04
C THR A 199 -14.17 -1.63 9.16
N PRO A 200 -15.43 -2.08 9.29
CA PRO A 200 -16.52 -1.53 8.51
C PRO A 200 -16.89 -0.17 9.11
N GLY A 201 -16.79 0.89 8.31
CA GLY A 201 -17.44 2.19 8.54
C GLY A 201 -17.57 2.62 10.00
N ALA A 202 -16.45 2.84 10.70
CA ALA A 202 -16.43 3.41 12.05
C ALA A 202 -16.80 4.90 12.06
N SER A 203 -17.98 5.22 11.53
CA SER A 203 -18.77 6.37 11.93
C SER A 203 -20.11 5.86 12.44
N LYS A 204 -20.09 5.03 13.49
CA LYS A 204 -21.26 4.92 14.36
C LYS A 204 -21.24 6.13 15.29
N SER A 205 -22.16 7.06 15.04
CA SER A 205 -22.66 7.93 16.08
C SER A 205 -23.05 7.08 17.29
N SER A 206 -22.76 7.60 18.48
CA SER A 206 -23.18 7.07 19.75
C SER A 206 -24.65 6.65 19.73
N SER A 207 -24.92 5.35 19.61
CA SER A 207 -26.20 4.77 20.00
C SER A 207 -25.95 3.36 20.52
N LYS A 208 -26.12 3.23 21.84
CA LYS A 208 -26.15 1.95 22.56
C LYS A 208 -27.20 1.06 21.90
N HIS A 209 -26.83 -0.17 21.51
CA HIS A 209 -27.84 -1.22 21.42
C HIS A 209 -27.41 -2.49 22.14
N ARG A 210 -28.21 -2.77 23.16
CA ARG A 210 -28.32 -3.96 23.98
C ARG A 210 -28.74 -5.12 23.07
N MET A 211 -28.03 -6.25 23.13
CA MET A 211 -28.47 -7.48 22.47
C MET A 211 -29.82 -7.93 23.05
N LYS A 212 -30.80 -8.17 22.19
CA LYS A 212 -32.00 -8.94 22.53
C LYS A 212 -32.28 -9.92 21.40
N LEU A 213 -31.97 -11.19 21.67
CA LEU A 213 -32.44 -12.33 20.90
C LEU A 213 -33.95 -12.47 21.09
N SER A 214 -34.71 -12.59 19.99
CA SER A 214 -36.01 -13.27 20.02
C SER A 214 -36.32 -13.89 18.67
N PHE A 215 -36.46 -15.22 18.69
CA PHE A 215 -37.18 -16.01 17.71
C PHE A 215 -38.65 -15.57 17.67
N GLY A 216 -39.23 -15.38 16.48
CA GLY A 216 -40.66 -15.08 16.35
C GLY A 216 -41.07 -14.76 14.91
N LYS A 217 -41.89 -15.64 14.35
CA LYS A 217 -42.57 -15.60 13.06
C LYS A 217 -43.72 -14.60 13.10
N ASP A 218 -43.72 -13.58 12.24
CA ASP A 218 -44.91 -13.14 11.49
C ASP A 218 -44.63 -12.06 10.43
N ARG A 219 -45.44 -12.10 9.37
CA ARG A 219 -45.43 -11.19 8.21
C ARG A 219 -46.12 -9.87 8.55
N SER A 220 -45.43 -8.75 8.35
CA SER A 220 -46.07 -7.46 7.99
C SER A 220 -45.10 -6.57 7.23
N HIS A 221 -45.51 -6.14 6.04
CA HIS A 221 -44.87 -5.11 5.24
C HIS A 221 -44.65 -3.84 6.08
N GLN A 222 -43.39 -3.47 6.31
CA GLN A 222 -43.02 -2.11 6.66
C GLN A 222 -41.71 -1.76 5.94
N ASP A 223 -41.82 -0.74 5.11
CA ASP A 223 -40.81 -0.17 4.25
C ASP A 223 -39.69 0.47 5.11
N THR A 224 -38.68 -0.32 5.46
CA THR A 224 -37.44 0.17 6.05
C THR A 224 -36.50 0.57 4.92
N GLY A 225 -36.21 1.87 4.80
CA GLY A 225 -35.24 2.41 3.84
C GLY A 225 -33.88 1.70 3.93
N PRO A 226 -33.03 1.81 2.89
CA PRO A 226 -31.82 1.03 2.81
C PRO A 226 -30.89 1.40 3.97
N GLU A 227 -30.72 0.48 4.92
CA GLU A 227 -29.60 0.53 5.85
C GLU A 227 -28.33 0.60 5.00
N GLU A 228 -27.64 1.75 5.01
CA GLU A 228 -26.27 1.95 4.49
C GLU A 228 -25.32 1.03 5.27
N THR A 229 -25.37 -0.26 4.94
CA THR A 229 -24.34 -1.22 5.30
C THR A 229 -23.11 -0.80 4.53
N GLY A 230 -22.14 -0.22 5.22
CA GLY A 230 -20.84 0.12 4.64
C GLY A 230 -20.29 -1.12 3.94
N GLU A 231 -20.21 -1.05 2.60
CA GLU A 231 -19.83 -2.17 1.76
C GLU A 231 -18.45 -2.69 2.19
N GLU A 232 -18.37 -3.99 2.48
CA GLU A 232 -17.15 -4.62 2.96
C GLU A 232 -16.10 -4.69 1.83
N ALA A 233 -14.83 -4.48 2.16
CA ALA A 233 -13.74 -4.64 1.21
C ALA A 233 -13.64 -6.09 0.69
N ALA A 234 -13.20 -6.20 -0.57
CA ALA A 234 -13.09 -7.45 -1.31
C ALA A 234 -12.44 -8.59 -0.49
N PRO A 235 -13.07 -9.79 -0.43
CA PRO A 235 -12.53 -10.93 0.33
C PRO A 235 -11.15 -11.38 -0.18
N GLU A 236 -10.84 -11.17 -1.47
CA GLU A 236 -9.56 -11.49 -2.08
C GLU A 236 -8.41 -10.67 -1.48
N LEU A 237 -8.66 -9.39 -1.19
CA LEU A 237 -7.69 -8.52 -0.52
C LEU A 237 -7.43 -9.01 0.91
N ARG A 238 -8.49 -9.38 1.65
CA ARG A 238 -8.36 -9.91 3.02
C ARG A 238 -7.61 -11.23 3.07
N ARG A 239 -7.81 -12.09 2.06
CA ARG A 239 -7.07 -13.36 1.89
C ARG A 239 -5.60 -13.07 1.58
N TYR A 240 -5.30 -12.21 0.61
CA TYR A 240 -3.93 -11.81 0.30
C TYR A 240 -3.17 -11.31 1.53
N LEU A 241 -3.76 -10.40 2.29
CA LEU A 241 -3.14 -9.86 3.50
C LEU A 241 -2.91 -10.95 4.56
N ALA A 242 -3.83 -11.91 4.71
CA ALA A 242 -3.65 -13.03 5.64
C ALA A 242 -2.49 -13.94 5.21
N ASP A 243 -2.42 -14.28 3.92
CA ASP A 243 -1.37 -15.14 3.36
C ASP A 243 0.02 -14.48 3.52
N GLU A 244 0.15 -13.19 3.21
CA GLU A 244 1.44 -12.49 3.34
C GLU A 244 1.86 -12.31 4.81
N ILE A 245 0.92 -12.13 5.75
CA ILE A 245 1.25 -12.13 7.20
C ILE A 245 1.85 -13.49 7.60
N ALA A 246 1.18 -14.58 7.23
CA ALA A 246 1.63 -15.93 7.56
C ALA A 246 3.00 -16.22 6.93
N LEU A 247 3.19 -15.86 5.65
CA LEU A 247 4.45 -16.03 4.95
C LEU A 247 5.58 -15.27 5.65
N HIS A 248 5.37 -13.99 5.96
CA HIS A 248 6.42 -13.16 6.56
C HIS A 248 6.76 -13.54 8.00
N ASN A 249 5.79 -14.03 8.78
CA ASN A 249 6.08 -14.63 10.10
C ASN A 249 6.94 -15.88 9.96
N ALA A 250 6.59 -16.79 9.04
CA ALA A 250 7.37 -18.00 8.82
C ALA A 250 8.80 -17.69 8.33
N LEU A 251 8.97 -16.70 7.45
CA LEU A 251 10.28 -16.23 7.02
C LEU A 251 11.06 -15.57 8.16
N ALA A 252 10.41 -14.80 9.03
CA ALA A 252 11.06 -14.28 10.22
C ALA A 252 11.59 -15.40 11.13
N HIS A 253 10.75 -16.41 11.42
CA HIS A 253 11.17 -17.58 12.20
C HIS A 253 12.33 -18.33 11.53
N LYS A 254 12.28 -18.53 10.21
CA LYS A 254 13.39 -19.13 9.44
C LYS A 254 14.69 -18.39 9.71
N TRP A 255 14.69 -17.07 9.55
CA TRP A 255 15.92 -16.28 9.71
C TRP A 255 16.38 -16.13 11.16
N LEU A 256 15.48 -16.16 12.15
CA LEU A 256 15.87 -16.26 13.58
C LEU A 256 16.57 -17.60 13.87
N GLY A 257 16.06 -18.70 13.30
CA GLY A 257 16.68 -20.01 13.45
C GLY A 257 18.04 -20.10 12.75
N VAL A 258 18.17 -19.51 11.55
CA VAL A 258 19.46 -19.39 10.86
C VAL A 258 20.44 -18.53 11.65
N ASP A 259 19.98 -17.42 12.24
CA ASP A 259 20.85 -16.55 13.07
C ASP A 259 21.43 -17.30 14.27
N ALA A 260 20.58 -18.00 15.02
CA ALA A 260 20.99 -18.85 16.13
C ALA A 260 21.97 -19.96 15.69
N GLY A 261 21.78 -20.52 14.50
CA GLY A 261 22.63 -21.57 13.94
C GLY A 261 24.01 -21.07 13.49
N GLU A 262 24.10 -19.89 12.90
CA GLU A 262 25.36 -19.30 12.42
C GLU A 262 26.15 -18.59 13.53
N HIS A 263 25.47 -17.85 14.40
CA HIS A 263 26.10 -16.96 15.38
C HIS A 263 26.06 -17.49 16.82
N GLY A 264 25.11 -18.37 17.14
CA GLY A 264 24.92 -18.91 18.48
C GLY A 264 25.85 -20.06 18.87
N GLY A 265 26.76 -20.46 17.96
CA GLY A 265 27.78 -21.48 18.20
C GLY A 265 27.19 -22.80 18.70
N THR A 266 27.82 -23.41 19.71
CA THR A 266 27.35 -24.66 20.32
C THR A 266 26.25 -24.46 21.37
N SER A 267 25.94 -23.23 21.76
CA SER A 267 24.96 -22.93 22.81
C SER A 267 23.53 -22.78 22.31
N GLU A 268 23.33 -22.43 21.04
CA GLU A 268 21.99 -22.14 20.50
C GLU A 268 21.51 -23.15 19.44
N GLY A 269 22.18 -24.30 19.30
CA GLY A 269 21.81 -25.33 18.33
C GLY A 269 20.35 -25.81 18.47
N GLY A 270 19.85 -25.91 19.70
CA GLY A 270 18.45 -26.26 19.98
C GLY A 270 17.47 -25.16 19.59
N VAL A 271 17.82 -23.89 19.81
CA VAL A 271 17.03 -22.71 19.43
C VAL A 271 16.93 -22.64 17.90
N ALA A 272 18.05 -22.85 17.19
CA ALA A 272 18.09 -22.88 15.74
C ALA A 272 17.14 -23.93 15.15
N VAL A 273 17.20 -25.16 15.66
CA VAL A 273 16.31 -26.25 15.26
C VAL A 273 14.85 -25.93 15.58
N GLY A 274 14.57 -25.36 16.75
CA GLY A 274 13.22 -24.99 17.19
C GLY A 274 12.55 -23.99 16.26
N PHE A 275 13.22 -22.87 15.97
CA PHE A 275 12.70 -21.85 15.05
C PHE A 275 12.52 -22.38 13.62
N LEU A 276 13.47 -23.17 13.11
CA LEU A 276 13.38 -23.73 11.75
C LEU A 276 12.28 -24.78 11.62
N ALA A 277 12.06 -25.61 12.65
CA ALA A 277 10.94 -26.54 12.70
C ALA A 277 9.60 -25.81 12.73
N TRP A 278 9.50 -24.72 13.50
CA TRP A 278 8.33 -23.85 13.52
C TRP A 278 8.07 -23.21 12.14
N ALA A 279 9.08 -22.58 11.54
CA ALA A 279 8.99 -21.99 10.21
C ALA A 279 8.54 -22.99 9.15
N LYS A 280 9.10 -24.21 9.17
CA LYS A 280 8.71 -25.29 8.25
C LYS A 280 7.23 -25.64 8.40
N LYS A 281 6.75 -25.82 9.62
CA LYS A 281 5.33 -26.13 9.89
C LYS A 281 4.41 -25.03 9.35
N GLU A 282 4.72 -23.76 9.59
CA GLU A 282 3.90 -22.64 9.09
C GLU A 282 3.89 -22.57 7.55
N LEU A 283 5.02 -22.84 6.89
CA LEU A 283 5.10 -22.91 5.43
C LEU A 283 4.32 -24.11 4.85
N GLU A 284 4.32 -25.26 5.53
CA GLU A 284 3.51 -26.43 5.16
C GLU A 284 2.01 -26.13 5.25
N GLU A 285 1.57 -25.48 6.34
CA GLU A 285 0.20 -25.03 6.52
C GLU A 285 -0.21 -24.03 5.44
N LEU A 286 0.66 -23.07 5.11
CA LEU A 286 0.41 -22.07 4.08
C LEU A 286 0.35 -22.68 2.67
N ARG A 287 1.17 -23.71 2.39
CA ARG A 287 1.14 -24.47 1.13
C ARG A 287 -0.22 -25.16 0.93
N GLY A 288 -0.81 -25.70 1.98
CA GLY A 288 -2.12 -26.36 1.97
C GLY A 288 -3.33 -25.41 2.08
N GLY A 289 -3.12 -24.18 2.55
CA GLY A 289 -4.14 -23.26 3.06
C GLY A 289 -4.97 -22.48 2.04
N SER A 290 -5.04 -22.85 0.76
CA SER A 290 -5.85 -22.09 -0.23
C SER A 290 -6.58 -22.96 -1.23
N SER A 291 -7.21 -24.03 -0.75
CA SER A 291 -8.04 -24.95 -1.56
C SER A 291 -9.44 -24.41 -1.89
N SER A 292 -9.77 -23.16 -1.56
CA SER A 292 -11.03 -22.52 -1.93
C SER A 292 -11.05 -22.02 -3.38
N GLY A 293 -10.48 -22.80 -4.31
CA GLY A 293 -10.69 -22.60 -5.74
C GLY A 293 -12.07 -23.12 -6.11
N GLY A 294 -13.05 -22.22 -6.15
CA GLY A 294 -14.34 -22.51 -6.77
C GLY A 294 -14.15 -22.75 -8.27
N VAL A 295 -15.11 -23.44 -8.89
CA VAL A 295 -15.15 -23.79 -10.33
C VAL A 295 -15.18 -22.55 -11.26
N MET A 296 -15.11 -21.33 -10.72
CA MET A 296 -15.17 -20.05 -11.46
C MET A 296 -13.93 -19.16 -11.28
N ASP A 297 -12.75 -19.71 -11.00
CA ASP A 297 -11.52 -18.92 -11.06
C ASP A 297 -11.17 -18.55 -12.50
N ASN A 298 -11.00 -17.26 -12.77
CA ASN A 298 -10.42 -16.80 -14.02
C ASN A 298 -8.94 -17.25 -14.12
N GLU A 299 -8.44 -17.45 -15.35
CA GLU A 299 -7.07 -17.92 -15.62
C GLU A 299 -6.00 -17.09 -14.90
N ARG A 300 -6.19 -15.77 -14.84
CA ARG A 300 -5.30 -14.84 -14.12
C ARG A 300 -5.25 -15.10 -12.62
N GLU A 301 -6.37 -15.45 -11.99
CA GLU A 301 -6.41 -15.74 -10.55
C GLU A 301 -5.73 -17.07 -10.24
N LYS A 302 -5.96 -18.08 -11.09
CA LYS A 302 -5.28 -19.37 -11.02
C LYS A 302 -3.76 -19.19 -11.13
N GLU A 303 -3.30 -18.43 -12.10
CA GLU A 303 -1.87 -18.15 -12.30
C GLU A 303 -1.26 -17.44 -11.08
N MET A 304 -1.93 -16.41 -10.54
CA MET A 304 -1.46 -15.74 -9.32
C MET A 304 -1.35 -16.69 -8.13
N ARG A 305 -2.31 -17.62 -7.98
CA ARG A 305 -2.31 -18.61 -6.91
C ARG A 305 -1.17 -19.61 -7.06
N GLU A 306 -0.94 -20.12 -8.27
CA GLU A 306 0.15 -21.04 -8.57
C GLU A 306 1.51 -20.39 -8.29
N ARG A 307 1.70 -19.13 -8.67
CA ARG A 307 2.92 -18.35 -8.36
C ARG A 307 3.16 -18.21 -6.86
N ARG A 308 2.10 -17.94 -6.07
CA ARG A 308 2.21 -17.88 -4.60
C ARG A 308 2.58 -19.23 -4.02
N ARG A 309 1.94 -20.32 -4.46
CA ARG A 309 2.25 -21.68 -4.02
C ARG A 309 3.68 -22.06 -4.37
N ALA A 310 4.17 -21.70 -5.55
CA ALA A 310 5.56 -21.89 -5.94
C ALA A 310 6.50 -21.16 -4.96
N ARG A 311 6.28 -19.86 -4.71
CA ARG A 311 7.08 -19.08 -3.73
C ARG A 311 7.12 -19.74 -2.36
N VAL A 312 5.98 -20.21 -1.83
CA VAL A 312 5.93 -20.91 -0.53
C VAL A 312 6.72 -22.22 -0.58
N GLN A 313 6.64 -22.96 -1.68
CA GLN A 313 7.36 -24.21 -1.85
C GLN A 313 8.88 -24.01 -1.86
N ASP A 314 9.41 -22.99 -2.55
CA ASP A 314 10.86 -22.74 -2.56
C ASP A 314 11.36 -22.33 -1.16
N GLU A 315 10.59 -21.52 -0.44
CA GLU A 315 10.94 -21.11 0.92
C GLU A 315 10.91 -22.30 1.88
N LEU A 316 10.00 -23.25 1.67
CA LEU A 316 9.92 -24.49 2.43
C LEU A 316 11.14 -25.37 2.16
N GLU A 317 11.56 -25.51 0.91
CA GLU A 317 12.77 -26.25 0.53
C GLU A 317 14.04 -25.63 1.12
N SER A 318 14.15 -24.30 1.04
CA SER A 318 15.23 -23.54 1.66
C SER A 318 15.27 -23.75 3.18
N THR A 319 14.12 -23.60 3.84
CA THR A 319 13.98 -23.80 5.31
C THR A 319 14.36 -25.22 5.71
N ASN A 320 13.92 -26.23 4.94
CA ASN A 320 14.24 -27.62 5.21
C ASN A 320 15.74 -27.91 5.05
N THR A 321 16.40 -27.26 4.10
CA THR A 321 17.86 -27.39 3.91
C THR A 321 18.62 -26.90 5.14
N PHE A 322 18.27 -25.74 5.69
CA PHE A 322 18.86 -25.24 6.93
C PHE A 322 18.50 -26.12 8.14
N LEU A 323 17.24 -26.55 8.25
CA LEU A 323 16.79 -27.40 9.35
C LEU A 323 17.60 -28.69 9.43
N VAL A 324 17.78 -29.39 8.30
CA VAL A 324 18.58 -30.62 8.25
C VAL A 324 20.03 -30.35 8.65
N GLY A 325 20.61 -29.26 8.16
CA GLY A 325 22.00 -28.86 8.47
C GLY A 325 22.22 -28.61 9.96
N TYR A 326 21.45 -27.70 10.56
CA TYR A 326 21.62 -27.35 11.98
C TYR A 326 21.13 -28.45 12.92
N LYS A 327 20.12 -29.23 12.53
CA LYS A 327 19.73 -30.41 13.32
C LYS A 327 20.86 -31.42 13.40
N ARG A 328 21.52 -31.72 12.26
CA ARG A 328 22.70 -32.61 12.27
C ARG A 328 23.80 -32.06 13.17
N MET A 329 24.07 -30.75 13.11
CA MET A 329 25.08 -30.11 13.96
C MET A 329 24.70 -30.18 15.44
N ASN A 330 23.43 -29.94 15.78
CA ASN A 330 22.95 -30.05 17.15
C ASN A 330 23.04 -31.49 17.68
N ASP A 331 22.62 -32.47 16.88
CA ASP A 331 22.60 -33.89 17.25
C ASP A 331 23.99 -34.53 17.33
N THR A 332 25.03 -33.89 16.78
CA THR A 332 26.41 -34.43 16.74
C THR A 332 27.43 -33.61 17.51
N MET A 333 27.21 -32.32 17.72
CA MET A 333 28.18 -31.41 18.34
C MET A 333 27.61 -30.66 19.55
N SER A 334 26.45 -30.03 19.40
CA SER A 334 25.95 -29.07 20.41
C SER A 334 25.14 -29.72 21.53
N PHE A 335 24.42 -30.80 21.21
CA PHE A 335 23.52 -31.57 22.10
C PHE A 335 22.56 -30.69 22.94
N GLN A 336 22.12 -29.56 22.38
CA GLN A 336 21.22 -28.66 23.08
C GLN A 336 19.78 -29.15 22.97
N PRO A 337 18.98 -29.07 24.06
CA PRO A 337 17.56 -29.36 23.99
C PRO A 337 16.85 -28.33 23.10
N VAL A 338 15.84 -28.78 22.35
CA VAL A 338 15.02 -27.89 21.53
C VAL A 338 13.98 -27.21 22.43
N PRO A 339 13.98 -25.86 22.55
CA PRO A 339 13.02 -25.16 23.40
C PRO A 339 11.58 -25.31 22.90
N PRO A 340 10.58 -25.28 23.80
CA PRO A 340 9.18 -25.23 23.39
C PRO A 340 8.83 -23.91 22.69
N GLN A 341 7.78 -23.93 21.87
CA GLN A 341 7.37 -22.78 21.06
C GLN A 341 7.09 -21.51 21.89
N ALA A 342 6.57 -21.64 23.12
CA ALA A 342 6.31 -20.51 24.00
C ALA A 342 7.59 -19.75 24.41
N GLU A 343 8.70 -20.47 24.62
CA GLU A 343 9.99 -19.86 24.93
C GLU A 343 10.58 -19.17 23.70
N LEU A 344 10.50 -19.83 22.53
CA LEU A 344 10.93 -19.23 21.26
C LEU A 344 10.15 -17.94 20.96
N GLN A 345 8.85 -17.92 21.24
CA GLN A 345 8.01 -16.74 21.04
C GLN A 345 8.48 -15.55 21.88
N ALA A 346 8.98 -15.78 23.10
CA ALA A 346 9.52 -14.73 23.96
C ALA A 346 10.86 -14.16 23.44
N MET A 347 11.56 -14.88 22.57
CA MET A 347 12.82 -14.44 21.96
C MET A 347 12.64 -13.62 20.68
N ILE A 348 11.41 -13.48 20.17
CA ILE A 348 11.14 -12.76 18.93
C ILE A 348 11.37 -11.24 19.16
N PRO A 349 12.28 -10.60 18.41
CA PRO A 349 12.56 -9.17 18.56
C PRO A 349 11.49 -8.30 17.90
N ALA A 350 11.59 -6.98 18.08
CA ALA A 350 10.80 -6.03 17.31
C ALA A 350 11.24 -5.99 15.83
N GLY A 351 10.29 -5.67 14.95
CA GLY A 351 10.54 -5.44 13.53
C GLY A 351 11.41 -4.20 13.25
N LEU A 352 12.00 -4.15 12.06
CA LEU A 352 12.75 -3.01 11.56
C LEU A 352 12.23 -2.58 10.19
N LEU A 353 12.04 -1.27 10.01
CA LEU A 353 11.62 -0.68 8.74
C LEU A 353 12.84 -0.32 7.87
N ALA A 354 12.86 -0.80 6.62
CA ALA A 354 13.92 -0.49 5.66
C ALA A 354 13.53 0.58 4.62
N VAL A 355 12.22 0.78 4.43
CA VAL A 355 11.68 1.69 3.42
C VAL A 355 10.67 2.64 4.06
N ASN A 356 10.71 3.90 3.64
CA ASN A 356 9.78 4.92 4.13
C ASN A 356 8.72 5.24 3.08
N VAL A 357 7.57 5.69 3.55
CA VAL A 357 6.56 6.34 2.70
C VAL A 357 7.20 7.58 2.06
N LYS A 358 6.96 7.79 0.77
CA LYS A 358 7.34 9.04 0.08
C LYS A 358 6.12 9.96 0.09
N PRO A 359 6.10 11.02 0.92
CA PRO A 359 4.93 11.90 1.02
C PRO A 359 4.52 12.44 -0.35
N TYR A 360 3.22 12.43 -0.62
CA TYR A 360 2.69 13.01 -1.85
C TYR A 360 2.59 14.53 -1.69
N THR A 361 3.09 15.25 -2.70
CA THR A 361 2.96 16.71 -2.80
C THR A 361 2.07 17.03 -3.99
N LYS A 362 1.07 17.88 -3.79
CA LYS A 362 0.21 18.34 -4.90
C LYS A 362 1.05 19.06 -5.95
N PRO A 363 0.79 18.84 -7.25
CA PRO A 363 1.37 19.68 -8.29
C PRO A 363 0.85 21.11 -8.16
N THR A 364 1.67 22.08 -8.57
CA THR A 364 1.24 23.48 -8.69
C THR A 364 0.08 23.58 -9.68
N PRO A 365 -1.02 24.28 -9.34
CA PRO A 365 -2.13 24.50 -10.27
C PRO A 365 -1.64 25.10 -11.60
N ALA A 366 -2.14 24.59 -12.71
CA ALA A 366 -1.78 25.11 -14.03
C ALA A 366 -2.37 26.51 -14.30
N PHE A 367 -3.52 26.82 -13.68
CA PHE A 367 -4.22 28.10 -13.81
C PHE A 367 -4.98 28.44 -12.52
N GLY A 368 -5.34 29.72 -12.37
CA GLY A 368 -6.11 30.22 -11.22
C GLY A 368 -5.27 30.38 -9.94
N PRO A 369 -5.92 30.56 -8.78
CA PRO A 369 -5.23 30.82 -7.51
C PRO A 369 -4.15 29.79 -7.19
N GLY A 370 -2.95 30.26 -6.87
CA GLY A 370 -1.79 29.42 -6.59
C GLY A 370 -1.04 28.90 -7.81
N SER A 371 -1.50 29.18 -9.04
CA SER A 371 -0.68 28.98 -10.24
C SER A 371 0.43 30.02 -10.33
N VAL A 372 1.52 29.69 -11.01
CA VAL A 372 2.67 30.59 -11.21
C VAL A 372 2.22 31.90 -11.84
N GLU A 373 1.35 31.83 -12.85
CA GLU A 373 0.83 33.00 -13.56
C GLU A 373 -0.08 33.87 -12.69
N TYR A 374 -0.90 33.26 -11.82
CA TYR A 374 -1.73 34.00 -10.89
C TYR A 374 -0.90 34.73 -9.83
N VAL A 375 0.12 34.06 -9.28
CA VAL A 375 1.04 34.66 -8.31
C VAL A 375 1.84 35.79 -8.96
N ARG A 376 2.30 35.60 -10.20
CA ARG A 376 2.95 36.65 -11.00
C ARG A 376 2.05 37.87 -11.17
N ARG A 377 0.80 37.66 -11.60
CA ARG A 377 -0.16 38.75 -11.80
C ARG A 377 -0.49 39.48 -10.48
N GLN A 378 -0.65 38.75 -9.37
CA GLN A 378 -0.82 39.38 -8.05
C GLN A 378 0.40 40.19 -7.62
N ALA A 379 1.62 39.70 -7.89
CA ALA A 379 2.84 40.43 -7.58
C ALA A 379 2.94 41.73 -8.42
N GLU A 380 2.64 41.65 -9.72
CA GLU A 380 2.60 42.81 -10.63
C GLU A 380 1.51 43.83 -10.26
N GLU A 381 0.37 43.39 -9.70
CA GLU A 381 -0.68 44.29 -9.19
C GLU A 381 -0.31 44.96 -7.85
N LEU A 382 0.59 44.37 -7.06
CA LEU A 382 1.06 44.92 -5.77
C LEU A 382 2.27 45.86 -5.92
N GLU A 383 3.09 45.71 -6.96
CA GLU A 383 4.20 46.62 -7.28
C GLU A 383 3.80 48.11 -7.45
N PRO A 384 2.71 48.47 -8.17
CA PRO A 384 2.31 49.87 -8.30
C PRO A 384 1.82 50.49 -6.98
N LEU A 385 1.32 49.69 -6.03
CA LEU A 385 0.87 50.18 -4.72
C LEU A 385 2.05 50.49 -3.77
N ASN A 386 3.18 49.81 -3.90
CA ASN A 386 4.40 50.17 -3.18
C ASN A 386 5.06 51.42 -3.77
N ALA A 387 5.02 51.59 -5.10
CA ALA A 387 5.54 52.79 -5.77
C ALA A 387 4.75 54.07 -5.45
N GLU A 388 3.44 53.96 -5.21
CA GLU A 388 2.62 55.11 -4.76
C GLU A 388 2.81 55.44 -3.27
N SER A 389 3.25 54.48 -2.44
CA SER A 389 3.53 54.74 -1.01
C SER A 389 4.89 55.40 -0.75
N GLU A 390 5.84 55.27 -1.69
CA GLU A 390 7.15 55.94 -1.64
C GLU A 390 7.17 57.29 -2.39
N ALA A 391 6.10 57.64 -3.13
CA ALA A 391 6.04 58.84 -3.96
C ALA A 391 5.46 60.09 -3.27
N ASP A 392 5.20 60.07 -1.96
CA ASP A 392 4.88 61.28 -1.16
C ASP A 392 6.13 61.95 -0.55
N GLY A 393 7.33 61.58 -1.01
CA GLY A 393 8.60 62.19 -0.64
C GLY A 393 9.33 62.80 -1.83
N HIS A 394 9.11 64.10 -2.06
CA HIS A 394 9.89 65.03 -2.90
C HIS A 394 9.53 65.19 -4.39
N SER A 395 9.01 66.39 -4.70
CA SER A 395 8.95 66.94 -6.04
C SER A 395 10.32 67.46 -6.49
N SER A 396 10.77 67.13 -7.70
CA SER A 396 11.29 68.10 -8.70
C SER A 396 11.74 67.42 -10.01
N SER A 397 10.93 67.63 -11.06
CA SER A 397 11.26 68.12 -12.42
C SER A 397 12.33 67.48 -13.33
N GLN A 398 11.87 67.20 -14.58
CA GLN A 398 12.58 67.05 -15.89
C GLN A 398 13.25 65.67 -16.13
N THR A 399 13.17 64.97 -17.28
CA THR A 399 12.99 65.29 -18.72
C THR A 399 12.64 63.99 -19.50
N ALA A 400 11.90 64.06 -20.61
CA ALA A 400 11.57 62.93 -21.53
C ALA A 400 12.77 62.51 -22.44
N PRO A 401 12.73 61.53 -23.41
CA PRO A 401 11.61 60.72 -23.94
C PRO A 401 11.93 59.23 -24.34
N ASN A 402 10.92 58.57 -24.96
CA ASN A 402 10.99 57.51 -26.00
C ASN A 402 10.78 56.00 -25.69
N SER A 403 9.69 55.48 -26.30
CA SER A 403 9.63 54.31 -27.20
C SER A 403 8.91 53.01 -26.77
N THR A 404 7.79 52.79 -27.46
CA THR A 404 7.35 51.57 -28.19
C THR A 404 6.91 50.28 -27.50
N SER A 405 5.71 49.87 -27.95
CA SER A 405 5.18 48.52 -28.19
C SER A 405 4.51 47.79 -27.03
N LYS A 406 3.18 47.92 -27.02
CA LYS A 406 2.27 46.90 -26.49
C LYS A 406 2.45 45.64 -27.33
N SER A 407 3.08 44.61 -26.78
CA SER A 407 3.12 43.28 -27.39
C SER A 407 2.10 42.37 -26.71
N TYR A 408 1.14 41.92 -27.52
CA TYR A 408 0.06 41.01 -27.19
C TYR A 408 0.60 39.57 -27.23
N ALA A 409 0.81 38.94 -26.07
CA ALA A 409 1.22 37.55 -25.97
C ALA A 409 0.02 36.60 -26.13
N GLY A 410 -0.53 36.55 -27.35
CA GLY A 410 -1.61 35.65 -27.75
C GLY A 410 -1.51 35.17 -29.20
N SER A 411 -0.41 35.48 -29.91
CA SER A 411 -0.14 34.95 -31.24
C SER A 411 0.98 33.92 -31.15
N GLU A 412 0.60 32.65 -31.24
CA GLU A 412 1.39 31.47 -31.64
C GLU A 412 1.21 30.29 -30.67
N ALA A 413 0.15 29.51 -30.89
CA ALA A 413 0.17 28.04 -30.82
C ALA A 413 -1.22 27.46 -31.15
N TYR A 414 -1.65 27.64 -32.39
CA TYR A 414 -2.36 26.59 -33.11
C TYR A 414 -1.43 26.17 -34.23
N TYR A 415 -0.79 25.01 -34.08
CA TYR A 415 -0.58 23.97 -35.09
C TYR A 415 0.09 22.76 -34.43
#